data_AF-A0A1S3IJI4-F1
#
_entry.id   AF-A0A1S3IJI4-F1
#
_cell.length_a   1.000
_cell.length_b   1.000
_cell.length_c   1.000
_cell.angle_alpha   90.00
_cell.angle_beta   90.00
_cell.angle_gamma   90.00
#
_symmetry.space_group_name_H-M   'P 1'
#
loop_
_entity.id
_entity.type
_entity.pdbx_description
1 polymer ?
#
loop_
_entity_poly.entity_id
_entity_poly.type
_entity_poly.pdbx_seq_one_letter_code
_entity_poly.pdbx_strand_id
1 'polypeptide(L)'
;MNLRVFCVLIMVYILSAVIHGETSSPEYISQMQLLYRTNLQIEYVERAMRRHCPALIVELGSLGVSLSLLRKRRTAMDLDQVRLNVELAKHVLSTLKLKYLSPGCQNSSCLNSSCQNGGSCIKGPGDNVSCACPTGYTGEKCEIRAAPVACTSTWLSTCKDTYGTGRCSFICPIGCINSGTVWGTGSYTGDSRLCRAAIHDGRIPAAGGVATVIGLGPLQSFRGTTQNGVTTASYGSYGTSFRFV
;
A
#
# COMPACT_ATOMS: atom_id res chain seq x y z
N MET A 1 3.20 17.11 -7.45
CA MET A 1 3.47 18.56 -7.57
C MET A 1 2.68 19.04 -8.78
N ASN A 2 1.75 19.97 -8.58
CA ASN A 2 0.69 20.28 -9.55
C ASN A 2 1.24 20.89 -10.85
N LEU A 3 0.67 20.49 -11.99
CA LEU A 3 0.97 20.94 -13.37
C LEU A 3 1.06 22.47 -13.51
N ARG A 4 0.28 23.19 -12.69
CA ARG A 4 0.25 24.65 -12.64
C ARG A 4 1.55 25.27 -12.10
N VAL A 5 2.21 24.62 -11.15
CA VAL A 5 3.41 25.17 -10.49
C VAL A 5 4.62 25.11 -11.43
N PHE A 6 4.72 24.08 -12.26
CA PHE A 6 5.87 23.92 -13.17
C PHE A 6 5.78 24.81 -14.41
N CYS A 7 4.58 25.00 -14.98
CA CYS A 7 4.35 26.00 -16.02
C CYS A 7 4.68 27.42 -15.52
N VAL A 8 4.32 27.74 -14.27
CA VAL A 8 4.66 29.05 -13.68
C VAL A 8 6.17 29.20 -13.50
N LEU A 9 6.90 28.15 -13.08
CA LEU A 9 8.36 28.23 -12.96
C LEU A 9 9.08 28.37 -14.31
N ILE A 10 8.60 27.71 -15.36
CA ILE A 10 9.12 27.87 -16.73
C ILE A 10 8.82 29.29 -17.23
N MET A 11 7.61 29.80 -17.03
CA MET A 11 7.23 31.15 -17.44
C MET A 11 8.00 32.22 -16.65
N VAL A 12 8.20 32.03 -15.34
CA VAL A 12 9.00 32.93 -14.49
C VAL A 12 10.47 32.88 -14.87
N TYR A 13 11.02 31.71 -15.22
CA TYR A 13 12.40 31.59 -15.69
C TYR A 13 12.59 32.25 -17.06
N ILE A 14 11.67 32.04 -18.01
CA ILE A 14 11.67 32.72 -19.31
C ILE A 14 11.54 34.23 -19.15
N LEU A 15 10.63 34.70 -18.29
CA LEU A 15 10.50 36.14 -17.97
C LEU A 15 11.76 36.69 -17.32
N SER A 16 12.39 35.97 -16.40
CA SER A 16 13.63 36.40 -15.75
C SER A 16 14.81 36.46 -16.72
N ALA A 17 14.91 35.52 -17.67
CA ALA A 17 15.93 35.48 -18.70
C ALA A 17 15.77 36.62 -19.73
N VAL A 18 14.52 36.95 -20.08
CA VAL A 18 14.19 38.09 -20.94
C VAL A 18 14.50 39.43 -20.27
N ILE A 19 14.25 39.56 -18.96
CA ILE A 19 14.55 40.80 -18.20
C ILE A 19 16.06 41.04 -18.04
N HIS A 20 16.88 39.99 -17.91
CA HIS A 20 18.32 40.10 -17.68
C HIS A 20 19.17 40.01 -18.97
N GLY A 21 18.56 39.96 -20.16
CA GLY A 21 19.30 39.94 -21.43
C GLY A 21 20.04 38.63 -21.75
N GLU A 22 19.93 37.60 -20.90
CA GLU A 22 20.41 36.25 -21.19
C GLU A 22 19.36 35.51 -22.03
N THR A 23 19.40 35.73 -23.33
CA THR A 23 18.63 34.89 -24.27
C THR A 23 19.17 33.47 -24.18
N SER A 24 18.45 32.59 -23.48
CA SER A 24 18.73 31.16 -23.55
C SER A 24 18.61 30.74 -25.02
N SER A 25 19.67 30.11 -25.54
CA SER A 25 19.72 29.71 -26.95
C SER A 25 18.43 28.99 -27.37
N PRO A 26 17.87 29.24 -28.56
CA PRO A 26 16.73 28.48 -29.08
C PRO A 26 16.92 26.96 -28.98
N GLU A 27 18.18 26.50 -29.06
CA GLU A 27 18.54 25.10 -28.87
C GLU A 27 18.32 24.62 -27.43
N TYR A 28 18.68 25.43 -26.43
CA TYR A 28 18.47 25.12 -25.02
C TYR A 28 16.98 24.95 -24.69
N ILE A 29 16.15 25.86 -25.19
CA ILE A 29 14.70 25.79 -25.00
C ILE A 29 14.13 24.52 -25.66
N SER A 30 14.57 24.19 -26.89
CA SER A 30 14.15 22.99 -27.61
C SER A 30 14.53 21.70 -26.86
N GLN A 31 15.76 21.59 -26.36
CA GLN A 31 16.24 20.43 -25.60
C GLN A 31 15.50 20.27 -24.27
N MET A 32 15.21 21.36 -23.56
CA MET A 32 14.42 21.33 -22.32
C MET A 32 12.97 20.88 -22.56
N GLN A 33 12.34 21.34 -23.65
CA GLN A 33 11.01 20.86 -24.04
C GLN A 33 11.02 19.37 -24.39
N LEU A 34 12.04 18.91 -25.11
CA LEU A 34 12.20 17.51 -25.47
C LEU A 34 12.40 16.63 -24.22
N LEU A 35 13.24 17.07 -23.29
CA LEU A 35 13.46 16.40 -22.01
C LEU A 35 12.15 16.28 -21.22
N TYR A 36 11.39 17.38 -21.14
CA TYR A 36 10.10 17.39 -20.45
C TYR A 36 9.10 16.41 -21.07
N ARG A 37 8.92 16.44 -22.40
CA ARG A 37 8.01 15.52 -23.11
C ARG A 37 8.40 14.05 -22.90
N THR A 38 9.71 13.77 -22.96
CA THR A 38 10.23 12.40 -22.77
C THR A 38 9.98 11.92 -21.33
N ASN A 39 10.18 12.77 -20.32
CA ASN A 39 9.87 12.45 -18.92
C ASN A 39 8.38 12.19 -18.70
N LEU A 40 7.48 12.94 -19.35
CA LEU A 40 6.04 12.64 -19.28
C LEU A 40 5.71 11.27 -19.88
N GLN A 41 6.34 10.89 -20.99
CA GLN A 41 6.15 9.57 -21.58
C GLN A 41 6.67 8.45 -20.67
N ILE A 42 7.81 8.67 -20.01
CA ILE A 42 8.35 7.75 -18.99
C ILE A 42 7.33 7.59 -17.85
N GLU A 43 6.85 8.68 -17.25
CA GLU A 43 5.87 8.62 -16.17
C GLU A 43 4.58 7.90 -16.59
N TYR A 44 4.12 8.14 -17.82
CA TYR A 44 2.94 7.47 -18.37
C TYR A 44 3.14 5.96 -18.47
N VAL A 45 4.27 5.53 -19.07
CA VAL A 45 4.60 4.11 -19.22
C VAL A 45 4.83 3.45 -17.86
N GLU A 46 5.50 4.12 -16.91
CA GLU A 46 5.63 3.61 -15.55
C GLU A 46 4.29 3.44 -14.84
N ARG A 47 3.36 4.39 -14.99
CA ARG A 47 2.01 4.26 -14.42
C ARG A 47 1.24 3.11 -15.07
N ALA A 48 1.37 2.93 -16.38
CA ALA A 48 0.80 1.79 -17.09
C ALA A 48 1.41 0.47 -16.61
N MET A 49 2.73 0.42 -16.43
CA MET A 49 3.46 -0.73 -15.86
C MET A 49 3.06 -0.99 -14.40
N ARG A 50 2.84 0.04 -13.58
CA ARG A 50 2.33 -0.12 -12.20
C ARG A 50 0.96 -0.75 -12.16
N ARG A 51 0.12 -0.43 -13.14
CA ARG A 51 -1.25 -0.97 -13.24
C ARG A 51 -1.28 -2.36 -13.84
N HIS A 52 -0.48 -2.62 -14.87
CA HIS A 52 -0.57 -3.85 -15.65
C HIS A 52 0.52 -4.89 -15.31
N CYS A 53 1.62 -4.48 -14.68
CA CYS A 53 2.81 -5.32 -14.44
C CYS A 53 3.53 -4.99 -13.10
N PRO A 54 2.86 -5.09 -11.95
CA PRO A 54 3.42 -4.67 -10.65
C PRO A 54 4.67 -5.46 -10.22
N ALA A 55 4.80 -6.74 -10.62
CA ALA A 55 5.96 -7.58 -10.30
C ALA A 55 7.28 -7.05 -10.88
N LEU A 56 7.24 -6.49 -12.10
CA LEU A 56 8.40 -5.95 -12.81
C LEU A 56 8.96 -4.67 -12.15
N ILE A 57 8.14 -3.98 -11.37
CA ILE A 57 8.53 -2.73 -10.70
C ILE A 57 9.33 -2.98 -9.42
N VAL A 58 9.09 -4.12 -8.76
CA VAL A 58 9.90 -4.57 -7.63
C VAL A 58 11.34 -4.88 -8.09
N GLU A 59 11.50 -5.47 -9.28
CA GLU A 59 12.83 -5.70 -9.90
C GLU A 59 13.53 -4.42 -10.38
N LEU A 60 12.77 -3.42 -10.85
CA LEU A 60 13.36 -2.12 -11.23
C LEU A 60 13.74 -1.27 -10.01
N GLY A 61 13.04 -1.46 -8.89
CA GLY A 61 13.34 -0.82 -7.61
C GLY A 61 14.63 -1.34 -6.96
N SER A 62 14.93 -2.64 -7.09
CA SER A 62 16.17 -3.24 -6.58
C SER A 62 17.41 -2.88 -7.42
N LEU A 63 17.24 -2.49 -8.67
CA LEU A 63 18.29 -1.94 -9.55
C LEU A 63 18.58 -0.44 -9.28
N GLY A 64 17.92 0.19 -8.31
CA GLY A 64 18.21 1.59 -7.93
C GLY A 64 17.88 2.64 -8.99
N VAL A 65 17.06 2.30 -9.99
CA VAL A 65 16.68 3.23 -11.08
C VAL A 65 15.70 4.27 -10.54
N SER A 66 16.24 5.33 -9.94
CA SER A 66 15.46 6.48 -9.50
C SER A 66 15.05 7.32 -10.72
N LEU A 67 13.84 7.08 -11.23
CA LEU A 67 13.27 7.76 -12.41
C LEU A 67 12.98 9.25 -12.20
N SER A 68 13.31 9.78 -11.02
CA SER A 68 13.31 11.21 -10.74
C SER A 68 14.53 11.93 -11.32
N LEU A 69 14.69 11.92 -12.65
CA LEU A 69 15.75 12.68 -13.34
C LEU A 69 15.66 14.19 -13.08
N LEU A 70 14.46 14.72 -12.78
CA LEU A 70 14.22 16.14 -12.56
C LEU A 70 13.97 16.56 -11.10
N ARG A 71 13.94 15.63 -10.12
CA ARG A 71 13.41 15.98 -8.79
C ARG A 71 14.44 16.48 -7.77
N LYS A 72 15.74 16.52 -8.06
CA LYS A 72 16.74 16.79 -7.01
C LYS A 72 17.93 17.71 -7.26
N ARG A 73 18.14 18.33 -8.43
CA ARG A 73 19.25 19.30 -8.59
C ARG A 73 18.74 20.73 -8.66
N ARG A 74 19.15 21.52 -7.66
CA ARG A 74 18.79 22.93 -7.39
C ARG A 74 19.77 23.91 -8.07
N THR A 75 20.44 23.48 -9.14
CA THR A 75 21.43 24.29 -9.88
C THR A 75 20.98 24.47 -11.32
N ALA A 76 21.18 25.66 -11.89
CA ALA A 76 20.99 25.88 -13.33
C ALA A 76 21.81 24.84 -14.11
N MET A 77 21.20 24.20 -15.11
CA MET A 77 21.87 23.23 -15.97
C MET A 77 22.32 23.92 -17.24
N ASP A 78 23.54 23.63 -17.69
CA ASP A 78 24.03 24.05 -19.01
C ASP A 78 23.50 23.13 -20.14
N LEU A 79 23.57 23.60 -21.38
CA LEU A 79 23.03 22.94 -22.58
C LEU A 79 23.55 21.49 -22.74
N ASP A 80 24.83 21.23 -22.51
CA ASP A 80 25.39 19.88 -22.64
C ASP A 80 24.83 18.92 -21.59
N GLN A 81 24.54 19.43 -20.39
CA GLN A 81 23.87 18.65 -19.35
C GLN A 81 22.41 18.36 -19.72
N VAL A 82 21.72 19.29 -20.37
CA VAL A 82 20.35 19.07 -20.89
C VAL A 82 20.37 17.98 -21.97
N ARG A 83 21.30 18.05 -22.93
CA ARG A 83 21.46 17.06 -24.01
C ARG A 83 21.70 15.66 -23.44
N LEU A 84 22.60 15.53 -22.47
CA LEU A 84 22.88 14.24 -21.82
C LEU A 84 21.63 13.68 -21.12
N ASN A 85 20.87 14.53 -20.43
CA ASN A 85 19.63 14.12 -19.78
C ASN A 85 18.55 13.69 -20.77
N VAL A 86 18.48 14.33 -21.95
CA VAL A 86 17.56 13.93 -23.03
C VAL A 86 17.89 12.53 -23.52
N GLU A 87 19.16 12.25 -23.82
CA GLU A 87 19.57 10.93 -24.31
C GLU A 87 19.34 9.83 -23.26
N LEU A 88 19.64 10.13 -21.99
CA LEU A 88 19.33 9.21 -20.89
C LEU A 88 17.82 8.95 -20.78
N ALA A 89 16.98 9.98 -20.85
CA ALA A 89 15.54 9.84 -20.79
C ALA A 89 14.99 9.02 -21.98
N LYS A 90 15.50 9.24 -23.20
CA LYS A 90 15.10 8.44 -24.37
C LYS A 90 15.48 6.96 -24.19
N HIS A 91 16.69 6.70 -23.71
CA HIS A 91 17.16 5.33 -23.47
C HIS A 91 16.29 4.62 -22.41
N VAL A 92 16.01 5.31 -21.30
CA VAL A 92 15.11 4.81 -20.25
C VAL A 92 13.72 4.53 -20.81
N LEU A 93 13.14 5.45 -21.58
CA LEU A 93 11.83 5.26 -22.18
C LEU A 93 11.79 4.06 -23.13
N SER A 94 12.84 3.87 -23.95
CA SER A 94 12.97 2.72 -24.85
C SER A 94 13.00 1.40 -24.07
N THR A 95 13.84 1.33 -23.03
CA THR A 95 13.96 0.16 -22.16
C THR A 95 12.65 -0.16 -21.44
N LEU A 96 11.95 0.86 -20.93
CA LEU A 96 10.63 0.69 -20.30
C LEU A 96 9.58 0.20 -21.31
N LYS A 97 9.57 0.74 -22.53
CA LYS A 97 8.67 0.28 -23.59
C LYS A 97 8.94 -1.17 -23.98
N LEU A 98 10.21 -1.57 -24.15
CA LEU A 98 10.58 -2.94 -24.46
C LEU A 98 10.18 -3.91 -23.35
N LYS A 99 10.40 -3.55 -22.08
CA LYS A 99 9.94 -4.36 -20.94
C LYS A 99 8.42 -4.43 -20.86
N TYR A 100 7.71 -3.33 -21.12
CA TYR A 100 6.24 -3.29 -21.17
C TYR A 100 5.64 -4.09 -22.34
N LEU A 101 6.36 -4.20 -23.46
CA LEU A 101 5.95 -4.99 -24.63
C LEU A 101 6.42 -6.45 -24.57
N SER A 102 7.26 -6.81 -23.60
CA SER A 102 7.68 -8.20 -23.41
C SER A 102 6.50 -9.08 -22.97
N PRO A 103 6.51 -10.40 -23.25
CA PRO A 103 5.35 -11.29 -23.05
C PRO A 103 4.86 -11.46 -21.61
N GLY A 104 5.47 -10.79 -20.63
CA GLY A 104 5.02 -10.72 -19.24
C GLY A 104 3.97 -9.63 -18.93
N CYS A 105 3.63 -8.76 -19.90
CA CYS A 105 2.78 -7.57 -19.66
C CYS A 105 1.47 -7.52 -20.46
N GLN A 106 1.21 -8.49 -21.33
CA GLN A 106 -0.08 -8.66 -22.02
C GLN A 106 -0.64 -10.04 -21.67
N ASN A 107 -1.38 -10.17 -20.56
CA ASN A 107 -1.96 -11.48 -20.22
C ASN A 107 -3.41 -11.35 -19.73
N SER A 108 -4.32 -11.97 -20.48
CA SER A 108 -5.79 -11.90 -20.35
C SER A 108 -6.34 -12.41 -19.01
N SER A 109 -5.57 -13.18 -18.23
CA SER A 109 -6.02 -13.73 -16.94
C SER A 109 -6.27 -12.65 -15.87
N CYS A 110 -5.49 -11.54 -15.88
CA CYS A 110 -5.74 -10.38 -15.00
C CYS A 110 -6.74 -9.38 -15.59
N LEU A 111 -7.18 -9.57 -16.84
CA LEU A 111 -8.14 -8.67 -17.49
C LEU A 111 -9.53 -8.73 -16.82
N ASN A 112 -9.84 -9.86 -16.17
CA ASN A 112 -11.09 -10.09 -15.42
C ASN A 112 -10.88 -10.14 -13.90
N SER A 113 -9.65 -9.98 -13.40
CA SER A 113 -9.39 -10.11 -11.96
C SER A 113 -9.95 -8.92 -11.19
N SER A 114 -10.91 -9.17 -10.30
CA SER A 114 -11.65 -8.14 -9.56
C SER A 114 -10.93 -7.68 -8.28
N CYS A 115 -9.60 -7.54 -8.28
CA CYS A 115 -8.88 -7.01 -7.11
C CYS A 115 -9.43 -5.62 -6.77
N GLN A 116 -10.00 -5.49 -5.58
CA GLN A 116 -10.66 -4.29 -5.07
C GLN A 116 -9.68 -3.41 -4.31
N ASN A 117 -10.12 -2.18 -3.98
CA ASN A 117 -9.41 -1.28 -3.06
C ASN A 117 -7.94 -0.98 -3.43
N GLY A 118 -7.59 -1.04 -4.71
CA GLY A 118 -6.22 -0.82 -5.19
C GLY A 118 -5.29 -2.04 -5.10
N GLY A 119 -5.86 -3.24 -4.91
CA GLY A 119 -5.14 -4.51 -5.01
C GLY A 119 -4.49 -4.73 -6.36
N SER A 120 -3.30 -5.33 -6.35
CA SER A 120 -2.50 -5.63 -7.54
C SER A 120 -2.72 -7.08 -7.97
N CYS A 121 -3.13 -7.32 -9.21
CA CYS A 121 -3.27 -8.67 -9.75
C CYS A 121 -1.90 -9.33 -9.96
N ILE A 122 -1.78 -10.59 -9.54
CA ILE A 122 -0.62 -11.46 -9.72
C ILE A 122 -1.10 -12.73 -10.41
N LYS A 123 -0.52 -13.05 -11.58
CA LYS A 123 -0.78 -14.32 -12.26
C LYS A 123 0.07 -15.42 -11.63
N GLY A 124 -0.58 -16.47 -11.16
CA GLY A 124 0.04 -17.70 -10.70
C GLY A 124 0.28 -18.70 -11.83
N PRO A 125 0.77 -19.91 -11.53
CA PRO A 125 0.90 -20.99 -12.50
C PRO A 125 -0.44 -21.32 -13.18
N GLY A 126 -0.43 -21.46 -14.51
CA GLY A 126 -1.64 -21.70 -15.30
C GLY A 126 -2.55 -20.47 -15.39
N ASP A 127 -3.84 -20.65 -15.09
CA ASP A 127 -4.86 -19.59 -15.05
C ASP A 127 -5.14 -19.05 -13.64
N ASN A 128 -4.39 -19.50 -12.64
CA ASN A 128 -4.62 -19.05 -11.27
C ASN A 128 -4.26 -17.56 -11.13
N VAL A 129 -5.07 -16.82 -10.38
CA VAL A 129 -4.89 -15.39 -10.14
C VAL A 129 -4.96 -15.11 -8.66
N SER A 130 -4.10 -14.23 -8.16
CA SER A 130 -4.07 -13.80 -6.76
C SER A 130 -3.93 -12.29 -6.67
N CYS A 131 -4.44 -11.68 -5.61
CA CYS A 131 -4.29 -10.24 -5.39
C CYS A 131 -3.25 -9.95 -4.30
N ALA A 132 -2.29 -9.08 -4.59
CA ALA A 132 -1.48 -8.42 -3.57
C ALA A 132 -2.24 -7.22 -3.02
N CYS A 133 -2.61 -7.29 -1.74
CA CYS A 133 -3.42 -6.25 -1.11
C CYS A 133 -2.56 -5.11 -0.54
N PRO A 134 -2.98 -3.85 -0.72
CA PRO A 134 -2.34 -2.72 -0.09
C PRO A 134 -2.53 -2.76 1.43
N THR A 135 -1.67 -2.05 2.15
CA THR A 135 -1.76 -1.94 3.61
C THR A 135 -3.16 -1.54 4.06
N GLY A 136 -3.71 -2.29 5.01
CA GLY A 136 -5.06 -2.06 5.52
C GLY A 136 -6.15 -2.83 4.77
N TYR A 137 -5.80 -3.65 3.77
CA TYR A 137 -6.73 -4.50 3.03
C TYR A 137 -6.25 -5.95 2.98
N THR A 138 -7.19 -6.88 2.90
CA THR A 138 -6.98 -8.32 2.86
C THR A 138 -8.17 -9.00 2.18
N GLY A 139 -8.16 -10.33 2.10
CA GLY A 139 -9.10 -11.13 1.32
C GLY A 139 -8.54 -11.49 -0.05
N GLU A 140 -9.18 -12.44 -0.72
CA GLU A 140 -8.73 -12.97 -2.02
C GLU A 140 -8.68 -11.86 -3.08
N LYS A 141 -9.60 -10.88 -2.97
CA LYS A 141 -9.75 -9.75 -3.87
C LYS A 141 -9.48 -8.43 -3.15
N CYS A 142 -8.84 -8.41 -1.99
CA CYS A 142 -8.58 -7.19 -1.22
C CYS A 142 -9.84 -6.40 -0.84
N GLU A 143 -10.98 -7.09 -0.72
CA GLU A 143 -12.29 -6.53 -0.41
C GLU A 143 -12.46 -6.20 1.08
N ILE A 144 -11.66 -6.82 1.95
CA ILE A 144 -11.77 -6.68 3.40
C ILE A 144 -10.83 -5.57 3.87
N ARG A 145 -11.37 -4.51 4.47
CA ARG A 145 -10.58 -3.52 5.19
C ARG A 145 -10.19 -4.07 6.56
N ALA A 146 -8.90 -4.31 6.79
CA ALA A 146 -8.37 -4.85 8.03
C ALA A 146 -7.20 -3.99 8.53
N ALA A 147 -7.40 -3.28 9.64
CA ALA A 147 -6.38 -2.41 10.20
C ALA A 147 -5.26 -3.23 10.88
N PRO A 148 -3.97 -2.92 10.64
CA PRO A 148 -2.88 -3.47 11.44
C PRO A 148 -3.03 -3.02 12.90
N VAL A 149 -2.85 -3.94 13.83
CA VAL A 149 -2.94 -3.68 15.28
C VAL A 149 -1.68 -4.11 16.01
N ALA A 150 -1.47 -3.59 17.22
CA ALA A 150 -0.41 -4.06 18.10
C ALA A 150 -0.90 -5.25 18.94
N CYS A 151 0.02 -6.06 19.49
CA CYS A 151 -0.37 -7.13 20.42
C CYS A 151 -1.06 -6.59 21.70
N THR A 152 -0.90 -5.30 21.99
CA THR A 152 -1.57 -4.59 23.08
C THR A 152 -2.93 -4.02 22.68
N SER A 153 -3.32 -4.04 21.41
CA SER A 153 -4.61 -3.51 20.99
C SER A 153 -5.77 -4.32 21.57
N THR A 154 -6.79 -3.62 22.04
CA THR A 154 -8.04 -4.18 22.58
C THR A 154 -9.20 -3.87 21.65
N TRP A 155 -10.32 -4.56 21.85
CA TRP A 155 -11.53 -4.24 21.10
C TRP A 155 -11.95 -2.78 21.33
N LEU A 156 -11.87 -2.29 22.57
CA LEU A 156 -12.16 -0.90 22.91
C LEU A 156 -11.28 0.13 22.19
N SER A 157 -10.02 -0.20 21.88
CA SER A 157 -9.13 0.72 21.14
C SER A 157 -9.31 0.67 19.62
N THR A 158 -9.74 -0.48 19.08
CA THR A 158 -9.70 -0.74 17.63
C THR A 158 -11.09 -0.78 16.99
N CYS A 159 -12.06 -1.37 17.70
CA CYS A 159 -13.36 -1.75 17.16
C CYS A 159 -14.53 -1.16 17.93
N LYS A 160 -14.32 -0.25 18.90
CA LYS A 160 -15.39 0.31 19.75
C LYS A 160 -16.58 0.87 18.96
N ASP A 161 -16.31 1.51 17.82
CA ASP A 161 -17.34 2.17 17.00
C ASP A 161 -18.10 1.17 16.10
N THR A 162 -17.73 -0.11 16.15
CA THR A 162 -18.36 -1.18 15.36
C THR A 162 -19.52 -1.88 16.10
N TYR A 163 -19.83 -1.42 17.32
CA TYR A 163 -20.88 -2.01 18.13
C TYR A 163 -22.26 -1.89 17.46
N GLY A 164 -22.89 -3.02 17.11
CA GLY A 164 -24.18 -3.06 16.41
C GLY A 164 -24.15 -2.61 14.95
N THR A 165 -22.99 -2.18 14.42
CA THR A 165 -22.86 -1.62 13.06
C THR A 165 -22.16 -2.56 12.08
N GLY A 166 -21.61 -3.69 12.53
CA GLY A 166 -21.13 -4.77 11.65
C GLY A 166 -19.85 -5.46 12.11
N ARG A 167 -19.08 -5.96 11.14
CA ARG A 167 -17.84 -6.71 11.34
C ARG A 167 -16.64 -5.77 11.42
N CYS A 168 -15.77 -5.98 12.40
CA CYS A 168 -14.47 -5.32 12.51
C CYS A 168 -13.36 -6.32 12.17
N SER A 169 -12.59 -6.07 11.11
CA SER A 169 -11.44 -6.92 10.76
C SER A 169 -10.13 -6.22 11.11
N PHE A 170 -9.14 -6.99 11.55
CA PHE A 170 -7.82 -6.47 11.94
C PHE A 170 -6.72 -7.50 11.66
N ILE A 171 -5.48 -7.00 11.56
CA ILE A 171 -4.29 -7.81 11.26
C ILE A 171 -3.37 -7.82 12.47
N CYS A 172 -3.14 -9.03 13.00
CA CYS A 172 -2.27 -9.28 14.14
C CYS A 172 -0.84 -9.59 13.69
N PRO A 173 0.17 -9.00 14.34
CA PRO A 173 1.56 -9.34 14.13
C PRO A 173 1.91 -10.69 14.79
N ILE A 174 3.09 -11.21 14.48
CA ILE A 174 3.66 -12.39 15.13
C ILE A 174 3.92 -12.15 16.62
N GLY A 175 3.79 -13.20 17.45
CA GLY A 175 4.29 -13.20 18.82
C GLY A 175 3.31 -12.65 19.86
N CYS A 176 2.02 -12.52 19.55
CA CYS A 176 1.04 -11.99 20.49
C CYS A 176 0.53 -12.99 21.55
N ILE A 177 0.99 -14.24 21.56
CA ILE A 177 0.45 -15.31 22.44
C ILE A 177 0.57 -14.99 23.93
N ASN A 178 1.65 -14.32 24.33
CA ASN A 178 1.93 -13.94 25.73
C ASN A 178 1.57 -12.48 26.04
N SER A 179 0.86 -11.79 25.13
CA SER A 179 0.61 -10.35 25.25
C SER A 179 -0.63 -10.04 26.07
N GLY A 180 -0.43 -9.42 27.24
CA GLY A 180 -1.51 -8.98 28.15
C GLY A 180 -2.42 -10.13 28.55
N THR A 181 -3.55 -9.84 29.18
CA THR A 181 -4.42 -10.91 29.66
C THR A 181 -5.81 -10.75 28.99
N VAL A 182 -6.51 -11.88 28.78
CA VAL A 182 -7.78 -11.98 28.02
C VAL A 182 -8.83 -12.66 28.89
N TRP A 183 -10.04 -12.08 29.00
CA TRP A 183 -11.14 -12.63 29.80
C TRP A 183 -12.17 -13.29 28.89
N GLY A 184 -12.61 -14.49 29.26
CA GLY A 184 -13.67 -15.20 28.55
C GLY A 184 -13.21 -16.20 27.50
N THR A 185 -14.21 -16.84 26.87
CA THR A 185 -14.09 -17.91 25.89
C THR A 185 -15.29 -17.84 24.97
N GLY A 186 -15.06 -17.76 23.65
CA GLY A 186 -16.11 -17.55 22.64
C GLY A 186 -16.69 -16.13 22.66
N SER A 187 -16.94 -15.57 23.85
CA SER A 187 -17.20 -14.16 24.09
C SER A 187 -16.13 -13.61 25.03
N TYR A 188 -15.57 -12.45 24.69
CA TYR A 188 -14.46 -11.82 25.40
C TYR A 188 -14.83 -10.41 25.85
N THR A 189 -14.29 -9.93 26.97
CA THR A 189 -14.51 -8.55 27.43
C THR A 189 -13.86 -7.54 26.47
N GLY A 190 -14.42 -6.34 26.34
CA GLY A 190 -13.95 -5.33 25.39
C GLY A 190 -12.50 -4.83 25.61
N ASP A 191 -11.97 -4.97 26.82
CA ASP A 191 -10.58 -4.68 27.17
C ASP A 191 -9.60 -5.84 26.94
N SER A 192 -10.08 -7.01 26.54
CA SER A 192 -9.22 -8.14 26.20
C SER A 192 -8.36 -7.84 24.96
N ARG A 193 -7.12 -8.35 24.97
CA ARG A 193 -6.18 -8.20 23.84
C ARG A 193 -6.69 -8.98 22.63
N LEU A 194 -6.93 -8.27 21.52
CA LEU A 194 -7.55 -8.83 20.31
C LEU A 194 -6.77 -10.02 19.75
N CYS A 195 -5.45 -9.87 19.58
CA CYS A 195 -4.62 -10.89 18.96
C CYS A 195 -4.44 -12.13 19.84
N ARG A 196 -4.24 -11.95 21.15
CA ARG A 196 -4.17 -13.07 22.09
C ARG A 196 -5.51 -13.81 22.19
N ALA A 197 -6.63 -13.07 22.18
CA ALA A 197 -7.97 -13.65 22.13
C ALA A 197 -8.22 -14.41 20.82
N ALA A 198 -7.72 -13.91 19.69
CA ALA A 198 -7.86 -14.57 18.39
C ALA A 198 -7.08 -15.89 18.32
N ILE A 199 -5.89 -15.93 18.93
CA ILE A 199 -5.12 -17.17 19.10
C ILE A 199 -5.88 -18.14 20.00
N HIS A 200 -6.35 -17.67 21.16
CA HIS A 200 -7.16 -18.49 22.07
C HIS A 200 -8.40 -19.09 21.38
N ASP A 201 -9.13 -18.29 20.60
CA ASP A 201 -10.32 -18.72 19.85
C ASP A 201 -9.98 -19.66 18.67
N GLY A 202 -8.70 -19.76 18.30
CA GLY A 202 -8.24 -20.59 17.18
C GLY A 202 -8.46 -19.96 15.80
N ARG A 203 -8.75 -18.66 15.73
CA ARG A 203 -8.95 -17.95 14.43
C ARG A 203 -7.65 -17.64 13.72
N ILE A 204 -6.59 -17.44 14.47
CA ILE A 204 -5.24 -17.21 13.94
C ILE A 204 -4.22 -18.04 14.71
N PRO A 205 -3.12 -18.47 14.05
CA PRO A 205 -1.99 -19.07 14.73
C PRO A 205 -1.18 -18.02 15.50
N ALA A 206 -0.23 -18.47 16.33
CA ALA A 206 0.72 -17.60 17.05
C ALA A 206 1.62 -16.76 16.10
N ALA A 207 1.71 -17.15 14.83
CA ALA A 207 2.39 -16.41 13.77
C ALA A 207 1.69 -15.10 13.38
N GLY A 208 0.47 -14.85 13.86
CA GLY A 208 -0.35 -13.70 13.48
C GLY A 208 -1.29 -14.02 12.32
N GLY A 209 -1.92 -12.99 11.77
CA GLY A 209 -2.91 -13.14 10.69
C GLY A 209 -4.11 -12.22 10.86
N VAL A 210 -5.12 -12.45 10.03
CA VAL A 210 -6.35 -11.64 10.02
C VAL A 210 -7.41 -12.30 10.88
N ALA A 211 -8.05 -11.52 11.73
CA ALA A 211 -9.23 -11.94 12.47
C ALA A 211 -10.36 -10.92 12.31
N THR A 212 -11.59 -11.41 12.42
CA THR A 212 -12.80 -10.58 12.35
C THR A 212 -13.66 -10.81 13.58
N VAL A 213 -14.15 -9.72 14.15
CA VAL A 213 -15.00 -9.72 15.34
C VAL A 213 -16.27 -8.94 15.11
N ILE A 214 -17.28 -9.20 15.93
CA ILE A 214 -18.46 -8.37 16.11
C ILE A 214 -18.61 -8.01 17.58
N GLY A 215 -19.15 -6.82 17.85
CA GLY A 215 -19.48 -6.40 19.22
C GLY A 215 -20.80 -7.01 19.71
N LEU A 216 -20.83 -7.45 20.96
CA LEU A 216 -21.98 -8.09 21.63
C LEU A 216 -22.58 -7.24 22.76
N GLY A 217 -21.82 -6.27 23.28
CA GLY A 217 -22.32 -5.29 24.25
C GLY A 217 -22.10 -5.74 25.68
N PRO A 218 -22.94 -5.34 26.63
CA PRO A 218 -22.79 -5.77 28.01
C PRO A 218 -23.15 -7.24 28.18
N LEU A 219 -22.31 -8.00 28.89
CA LEU A 219 -22.58 -9.37 29.32
C LEU A 219 -22.31 -9.51 30.82
N GLN A 220 -23.00 -10.45 31.46
CA GLN A 220 -22.99 -10.61 32.92
C GLN A 220 -21.89 -11.54 33.43
N SER A 221 -21.35 -12.41 32.58
CA SER A 221 -20.29 -13.35 32.98
C SER A 221 -19.47 -13.79 31.78
N PHE A 222 -18.21 -14.12 32.05
CA PHE A 222 -17.24 -14.62 31.10
C PHE A 222 -16.52 -15.81 31.71
N ARG A 223 -16.56 -16.95 31.04
CA ARG A 223 -15.85 -18.15 31.48
C ARG A 223 -14.45 -18.19 30.87
N GLY A 224 -13.42 -18.18 31.69
CA GLY A 224 -12.04 -18.42 31.27
C GLY A 224 -11.80 -19.90 31.00
N THR A 225 -10.99 -20.20 29.99
CA THR A 225 -10.55 -21.57 29.66
C THR A 225 -9.09 -21.56 29.18
N THR A 226 -8.53 -22.74 28.92
CA THR A 226 -7.26 -22.86 28.21
C THR A 226 -7.50 -23.55 26.88
N GLN A 227 -7.21 -22.87 25.77
CA GLN A 227 -7.37 -23.35 24.40
C GLN A 227 -6.27 -22.79 23.52
N ASN A 228 -5.83 -23.56 22.53
CA ASN A 228 -4.83 -23.14 21.54
C ASN A 228 -3.54 -22.54 22.15
N GLY A 229 -3.10 -23.11 23.29
CA GLY A 229 -1.90 -22.66 24.01
C GLY A 229 -2.05 -21.33 24.76
N VAL A 230 -3.26 -20.76 24.85
CA VAL A 230 -3.55 -19.55 25.62
C VAL A 230 -4.50 -19.91 26.77
N THR A 231 -4.19 -19.42 27.96
CA THR A 231 -5.13 -19.43 29.10
C THR A 231 -5.76 -18.05 29.26
N THR A 232 -7.10 -18.03 29.37
CA THR A 232 -7.93 -16.85 29.65
C THR A 232 -8.50 -16.92 31.06
N ALA A 233 -8.81 -15.76 31.65
CA ALA A 233 -9.42 -15.70 32.98
C ALA A 233 -10.96 -15.61 32.90
N SER A 234 -11.62 -16.12 33.94
CA SER A 234 -13.04 -15.84 34.14
C SER A 234 -13.24 -14.42 34.64
N TYR A 235 -14.37 -13.81 34.29
CA TYR A 235 -14.73 -12.47 34.75
C TYR A 235 -16.25 -12.34 34.96
N GLY A 236 -16.65 -11.37 35.79
CA GLY A 236 -18.06 -11.05 36.07
C GLY A 236 -18.67 -10.14 35.01
N SER A 237 -19.57 -9.26 35.43
CA SER A 237 -20.24 -8.31 34.54
C SER A 237 -19.26 -7.32 33.90
N TYR A 238 -19.42 -7.07 32.61
CA TYR A 238 -18.60 -6.10 31.87
C TYR A 238 -19.43 -5.40 30.79
N GLY A 239 -19.24 -4.09 30.64
CA GLY A 239 -20.10 -3.23 29.80
C GLY A 239 -19.95 -3.39 28.30
N THR A 240 -18.86 -4.00 27.83
CA THR A 240 -18.59 -4.24 26.40
C THR A 240 -17.98 -5.61 26.16
N SER A 241 -18.35 -6.26 25.07
CA SER A 241 -17.83 -7.57 24.73
C SER A 241 -17.82 -7.79 23.24
N PHE A 242 -17.04 -8.77 22.80
CA PHE A 242 -16.93 -9.15 21.40
C PHE A 242 -16.80 -10.67 21.24
N ARG A 243 -17.07 -11.14 20.03
CA ARG A 243 -16.78 -12.52 19.61
C ARG A 243 -16.23 -12.56 18.20
N PHE A 244 -15.50 -13.62 17.89
CA PHE A 244 -15.00 -13.87 16.54
C PHE A 244 -16.07 -14.48 15.63
N VAL A 245 -15.99 -14.17 14.33
CA VAL A 245 -16.95 -14.58 13.29
C VAL A 245 -16.27 -14.89 11.97
#